data_AF-C0E271-F1
#
_entry.id   AF-C0E271-F1
#
_cell.length_a   1.000
_cell.length_b   1.000
_cell.length_c   1.000
_cell.angle_alpha   90.00
_cell.angle_beta   90.00
_cell.angle_gamma   90.00
#
_symmetry.space_group_name_H-M   'P 1'
#
loop_
_entity.id
_entity.type
_entity.pdbx_description
1 polymer ?
#
loop_
_entity_poly.entity_id
_entity_poly.type
_entity_poly.pdbx_seq_one_letter_code
_entity_poly.pdbx_strand_id
1 'polypeptide(L)'
;MRTLIIDLRDVGGKPHPEDYVLLQAPALRGSVESTGAVIMTAPVHVDLTDGKAEVQVEPGPLLVQIRTQSVRDSGPLEVIVPEGTGPVSLRTCIERSFQYRPAVESAVAADADRAYAALQGAITAERAAAQSAKAAATAAENANAALRPTPPASATVQGKIQLAGDLTGTAAEPKVITAGDVDFSIHHDAPRAAFVKTRADGQIAITTPSIVKPAHATNKDYVDKADNKLRLEKADKEHTHQLRDIQGLPAAASTFLTPGQASLMIRSDTGHADIVDPVTATHIANKGYVDTKIKEVNRRLDVPEEDMVRWDDGGIVFTRIGAMVWAVVGAAAAGVKGTLPPKFRPPHRDVDFFLTSPEKRSAPGWCTITKEGVVSVNFSDPAAKTGYGMGMYIRDFAID
;
A
#
# COMPACT_ATOMS: atom_id res chain seq x y z
N MET A 1 -4.63 -39.36 -105.61
CA MET A 1 -6.06 -39.41 -105.21
C MET A 1 -6.63 -40.76 -105.61
N ARG A 2 -7.80 -41.12 -105.06
CA ARG A 2 -8.54 -42.31 -105.49
C ARG A 2 -9.74 -41.87 -106.33
N THR A 3 -9.97 -42.52 -107.48
CA THR A 3 -11.12 -42.22 -108.32
C THR A 3 -12.36 -42.87 -107.69
N LEU A 4 -13.24 -42.06 -107.09
CA LEU A 4 -14.53 -42.50 -106.61
C LEU A 4 -15.50 -42.57 -107.79
N ILE A 5 -15.96 -43.78 -108.08
CA ILE A 5 -16.98 -44.04 -109.08
C ILE A 5 -18.34 -44.00 -108.37
N ILE A 6 -19.18 -43.09 -108.82
CA ILE A 6 -20.55 -42.90 -108.33
C ILE A 6 -21.51 -43.39 -109.41
N ASP A 7 -22.36 -44.35 -109.07
CA ASP A 7 -23.51 -44.76 -109.90
C ASP A 7 -24.77 -44.76 -109.02
N LEU A 8 -25.75 -43.92 -109.38
CA LEU A 8 -27.03 -43.83 -108.66
C LEU A 8 -27.82 -45.15 -108.68
N ARG A 9 -27.63 -45.97 -109.72
CA ARG A 9 -28.31 -47.27 -109.82
C ARG A 9 -27.83 -48.23 -108.73
N ASP A 10 -26.62 -48.03 -108.21
CA ASP A 10 -26.04 -48.89 -107.17
C ASP A 10 -26.57 -48.63 -105.76
N VAL A 11 -27.23 -47.48 -105.57
CA VAL A 11 -27.82 -47.00 -104.32
C VAL A 11 -29.35 -46.89 -104.40
N GLY A 12 -29.96 -47.46 -105.44
CA GLY A 12 -31.42 -47.62 -105.57
C GLY A 12 -32.19 -46.46 -106.22
N GLY A 13 -31.52 -45.48 -106.83
CA GLY A 13 -32.15 -44.31 -107.47
C GLY A 13 -32.38 -44.46 -108.99
N LYS A 14 -33.37 -43.74 -109.54
CA LYS A 14 -33.54 -43.53 -111.00
C LYS A 14 -32.85 -42.22 -111.41
N PRO A 15 -31.92 -42.22 -112.40
CA PRO A 15 -31.21 -41.01 -112.81
C PRO A 15 -32.10 -39.95 -113.47
N HIS A 16 -31.90 -38.69 -113.11
CA HIS A 16 -32.42 -37.51 -113.81
C HIS A 16 -31.29 -36.56 -114.25
N PRO A 17 -31.50 -35.73 -115.30
CA PRO A 17 -30.47 -34.82 -115.83
C PRO A 17 -29.94 -33.76 -114.87
N GLU A 18 -30.69 -33.45 -113.80
CA GLU A 18 -30.38 -32.40 -112.82
C GLU A 18 -29.88 -32.98 -111.47
N ASP A 19 -29.55 -34.28 -111.41
CA ASP A 19 -29.09 -34.92 -110.17
C ASP A 19 -27.59 -34.63 -109.91
N TYR A 20 -27.23 -34.46 -108.63
CA TYR A 20 -25.85 -34.18 -108.21
C TYR A 20 -25.51 -34.83 -106.86
N VAL A 21 -24.22 -34.92 -106.55
CA VAL A 21 -23.73 -35.40 -105.24
C VAL A 21 -22.88 -34.33 -104.58
N LEU A 22 -23.10 -34.17 -103.28
CA LEU A 22 -22.25 -33.36 -102.41
C LEU A 22 -21.29 -34.27 -101.65
N LEU A 23 -20.00 -33.98 -101.77
CA LEU A 23 -18.93 -34.68 -101.07
C LEU A 23 -18.28 -33.72 -100.08
N GLN A 24 -18.17 -34.13 -98.81
CA GLN A 24 -17.66 -33.27 -97.74
C GLN A 24 -16.81 -34.07 -96.75
N ALA A 25 -15.74 -33.48 -96.23
CA ALA A 25 -15.05 -34.02 -95.06
C ALA A 25 -15.88 -33.78 -93.77
N PRO A 26 -16.08 -34.79 -92.88
CA PRO A 26 -16.85 -34.60 -91.64
C PRO A 26 -16.19 -33.61 -90.66
N ALA A 27 -14.87 -33.50 -90.72
CA ALA A 27 -14.07 -32.54 -89.95
C ALA A 27 -12.86 -32.08 -90.76
N LEU A 28 -12.31 -30.91 -90.41
CA LEU A 28 -11.04 -30.43 -90.98
C LEU A 28 -9.94 -31.44 -90.71
N ARG A 29 -9.22 -31.87 -91.75
CA ARG A 29 -8.10 -32.81 -91.62
C ARG A 29 -6.99 -32.48 -92.60
N GLY A 30 -5.76 -32.90 -92.28
CA GLY A 30 -4.63 -32.76 -93.20
C GLY A 30 -4.84 -33.57 -94.47
N SER A 31 -4.43 -33.00 -95.61
CA SER A 31 -4.33 -33.73 -96.87
C SER A 31 -3.23 -34.78 -96.75
N VAL A 32 -3.52 -36.00 -97.20
CA VAL A 32 -2.54 -37.09 -97.24
C VAL A 32 -1.67 -37.03 -98.51
N GLU A 33 -2.00 -36.15 -99.46
CA GLU A 33 -1.28 -36.04 -100.74
C GLU A 33 -0.49 -34.74 -100.90
N SER A 34 -0.88 -33.68 -100.19
CA SER A 34 -0.16 -32.41 -100.19
C SER A 34 0.26 -32.05 -98.77
N THR A 35 1.54 -32.24 -98.47
CA THR A 35 2.14 -31.87 -97.18
C THR A 35 1.89 -30.39 -96.88
N GLY A 36 1.12 -30.10 -95.83
CA GLY A 36 0.78 -28.75 -95.40
C GLY A 36 -0.58 -28.22 -95.89
N ALA A 37 -1.32 -28.97 -96.73
CA ALA A 37 -2.68 -28.62 -97.13
C ALA A 37 -3.73 -29.25 -96.19
N VAL A 38 -4.88 -28.58 -96.03
CA VAL A 38 -6.01 -29.04 -95.21
C VAL A 38 -7.20 -29.30 -96.12
N ILE A 39 -7.85 -30.45 -95.97
CA ILE A 39 -9.12 -30.75 -96.63
C ILE A 39 -10.21 -29.99 -95.89
N MET A 40 -10.81 -29.02 -96.59
CA MET A 40 -11.88 -28.19 -96.04
C MET A 40 -13.18 -28.99 -95.90
N THR A 41 -14.03 -28.61 -94.95
CA THR A 41 -15.37 -29.16 -94.77
C THR A 41 -16.41 -28.54 -95.72
N ALA A 42 -15.98 -27.72 -96.68
CA ALA A 42 -16.88 -27.16 -97.67
C ALA A 42 -17.36 -28.28 -98.64
N PRO A 43 -18.67 -28.39 -98.90
CA PRO A 43 -19.19 -29.40 -99.81
C PRO A 43 -18.69 -29.17 -101.25
N VAL A 44 -18.16 -30.21 -101.87
CA VAL A 44 -17.81 -30.24 -103.29
C VAL A 44 -19.02 -30.72 -104.09
N HIS A 45 -19.43 -29.93 -105.08
CA HIS A 45 -20.54 -30.25 -105.98
C HIS A 45 -20.05 -31.10 -107.16
N VAL A 46 -20.70 -32.24 -107.39
CA VAL A 46 -20.37 -33.16 -108.50
C VAL A 46 -21.65 -33.44 -109.28
N ASP A 47 -21.71 -32.93 -110.52
CA ASP A 47 -22.83 -33.17 -111.44
C ASP A 47 -22.84 -34.61 -111.95
N LEU A 48 -24.01 -35.23 -112.03
CA LEU A 48 -24.15 -36.59 -112.53
C LEU A 48 -24.65 -36.60 -113.99
N THR A 49 -23.92 -37.27 -114.89
CA THR A 49 -24.35 -37.47 -116.28
C THR A 49 -24.95 -38.87 -116.41
N ASP A 50 -26.25 -38.99 -116.72
CA ASP A 50 -27.01 -40.26 -116.69
C ASP A 50 -26.84 -41.05 -115.37
N GLY A 51 -26.77 -40.32 -114.25
CA GLY A 51 -26.64 -40.88 -112.90
C GLY A 51 -25.25 -41.40 -112.56
N LYS A 52 -24.23 -41.07 -113.36
CA LYS A 52 -22.84 -41.47 -113.15
C LYS A 52 -21.92 -40.26 -113.02
N ALA A 53 -20.93 -40.38 -112.15
CA ALA A 53 -19.80 -39.45 -112.10
C ALA A 53 -18.53 -40.15 -111.61
N GLU A 54 -17.40 -39.61 -112.03
CA GLU A 54 -16.07 -39.96 -111.52
C GLU A 54 -15.42 -38.72 -110.93
N VAL A 55 -14.97 -38.84 -109.70
CA VAL A 55 -14.36 -37.72 -108.96
C VAL A 55 -13.18 -38.21 -108.16
N GLN A 56 -12.12 -37.40 -108.11
CA GLN A 56 -10.95 -37.71 -107.31
C GLN A 56 -11.18 -37.30 -105.86
N VAL A 57 -11.02 -38.25 -104.94
CA VAL A 57 -11.16 -38.01 -103.50
C VAL A 57 -9.94 -38.54 -102.74
N GLU A 58 -9.64 -37.90 -101.62
CA GLU A 58 -8.60 -38.40 -100.72
C GLU A 58 -9.12 -39.51 -99.81
N PRO A 59 -8.28 -40.50 -99.46
CA PRO A 59 -8.61 -41.51 -98.45
C PRO A 59 -9.07 -40.91 -97.11
N GLY A 60 -9.85 -41.70 -96.38
CA GLY A 60 -10.38 -41.36 -95.06
C GLY A 60 -11.90 -41.10 -95.03
N PRO A 61 -12.43 -40.58 -93.90
CA PRO A 61 -13.85 -40.35 -93.72
C PRO A 61 -14.41 -39.32 -94.70
N LEU A 62 -15.55 -39.62 -95.30
CA LEU A 62 -16.23 -38.76 -96.26
C LEU A 62 -17.74 -38.80 -95.98
N LEU A 63 -18.34 -37.62 -95.87
CA LEU A 63 -19.78 -37.46 -95.90
C LEU A 63 -20.22 -37.37 -97.36
N VAL A 64 -21.10 -38.28 -97.75
CA VAL A 64 -21.69 -38.35 -99.08
C VAL A 64 -23.17 -38.03 -98.95
N GLN A 65 -23.60 -36.94 -99.58
CA GLN A 65 -25.01 -36.58 -99.65
C GLN A 65 -25.47 -36.60 -101.10
N ILE A 66 -26.40 -37.52 -101.40
CA ILE A 66 -26.92 -37.72 -102.74
C ILE A 66 -28.17 -36.87 -102.92
N ARG A 67 -28.16 -35.91 -103.84
CA ARG A 67 -29.29 -35.05 -104.15
C ARG A 67 -29.91 -35.50 -105.46
N THR A 68 -31.02 -36.22 -105.34
CA THR A 68 -31.82 -36.66 -106.49
C THR A 68 -33.25 -36.18 -106.37
N GLN A 69 -33.94 -36.03 -107.50
CA GLN A 69 -35.38 -35.75 -107.49
C GLN A 69 -36.23 -36.96 -107.03
N SER A 70 -35.69 -38.18 -107.11
CA SER A 70 -36.41 -39.43 -106.86
C SER A 70 -36.39 -39.93 -105.41
N VAL A 71 -35.43 -39.49 -104.58
CA VAL A 71 -35.29 -39.95 -103.18
C VAL A 71 -35.60 -38.79 -102.23
N ARG A 72 -36.67 -38.94 -101.43
CA ARG A 72 -37.08 -37.96 -100.41
C ARG A 72 -36.28 -38.21 -99.11
N ASP A 73 -35.71 -37.16 -98.52
CA ASP A 73 -34.95 -37.17 -97.25
C ASP A 73 -33.62 -37.96 -97.21
N SER A 74 -32.71 -37.73 -98.16
CA SER A 74 -31.32 -38.21 -98.04
C SER A 74 -30.47 -37.32 -97.12
N GLY A 75 -30.37 -37.71 -95.84
CA GLY A 75 -29.37 -37.20 -94.91
C GLY A 75 -27.94 -37.55 -95.35
N PRO A 76 -26.90 -36.85 -94.85
CA PRO A 76 -25.50 -37.18 -95.15
C PRO A 76 -25.15 -38.60 -94.67
N LEU A 77 -24.55 -39.41 -95.54
CA LEU A 77 -24.05 -40.74 -95.19
C LEU A 77 -22.54 -40.67 -94.94
N GLU A 78 -22.09 -41.12 -93.78
CA GLU A 78 -20.66 -41.24 -93.48
C GLU A 78 -20.10 -42.55 -94.03
N VAL A 79 -19.11 -42.45 -94.92
CA VAL A 79 -18.41 -43.57 -95.51
C VAL A 79 -16.91 -43.41 -95.31
N ILE A 80 -16.16 -44.52 -95.37
CA ILE A 80 -14.70 -44.49 -95.30
C ILE A 80 -14.13 -44.84 -96.68
N VAL A 81 -13.42 -43.88 -97.28
CA VAL A 81 -12.65 -44.12 -98.50
C VAL A 81 -11.34 -44.82 -98.13
N PRO A 82 -11.05 -46.02 -98.64
CA PRO A 82 -9.85 -46.77 -98.27
C PRO A 82 -8.57 -46.14 -98.85
N GLU A 83 -7.44 -46.41 -98.21
CA GLU A 83 -6.11 -46.00 -98.69
C GLU A 83 -5.70 -46.75 -99.98
N GLY A 84 -4.88 -46.10 -100.83
CA GLY A 84 -4.30 -46.66 -102.05
C GLY A 84 -4.78 -46.01 -103.36
N THR A 85 -4.23 -46.42 -104.51
CA THR A 85 -4.54 -45.88 -105.85
C THR A 85 -5.52 -46.77 -106.66
N GLY A 86 -6.21 -46.21 -107.66
CA GLY A 86 -7.15 -46.92 -108.55
C GLY A 86 -8.65 -46.65 -108.25
N PRO A 87 -9.59 -47.12 -109.10
CA PRO A 87 -11.01 -46.86 -108.92
C PRO A 87 -11.61 -47.55 -107.68
N VAL A 88 -12.57 -46.89 -107.02
CA VAL A 88 -13.40 -47.48 -105.96
C VAL A 88 -14.85 -47.05 -106.14
N SER A 89 -15.80 -48.00 -106.04
CA SER A 89 -17.23 -47.67 -106.13
C SER A 89 -17.74 -47.12 -104.80
N LEU A 90 -18.69 -46.18 -104.86
CA LEU A 90 -19.38 -45.69 -103.67
C LEU A 90 -20.05 -46.83 -102.87
N ARG A 91 -20.60 -47.85 -103.55
CA ARG A 91 -21.15 -49.06 -102.91
C ARG A 91 -20.15 -49.75 -101.99
N THR A 92 -18.92 -49.96 -102.47
CA THR A 92 -17.86 -50.64 -101.69
C THR A 92 -17.48 -49.84 -100.45
N CYS A 93 -17.48 -48.51 -100.53
CA CYS A 93 -17.24 -47.64 -99.38
C CYS A 93 -18.38 -47.75 -98.36
N ILE A 94 -19.65 -47.86 -98.81
CA ILE A 94 -20.82 -48.00 -97.94
C ILE A 94 -20.82 -49.35 -97.20
N GLU A 95 -20.60 -50.47 -97.92
CA GLU A 95 -20.64 -51.84 -97.35
C GLU A 95 -19.61 -52.06 -96.23
N ARG A 96 -18.44 -51.41 -96.29
CA ARG A 96 -17.39 -51.55 -95.26
C ARG A 96 -17.69 -50.81 -93.96
N SER A 97 -18.56 -49.80 -93.99
CA SER A 97 -18.95 -49.00 -92.82
C SER A 97 -19.90 -49.73 -91.86
N PHE A 98 -20.47 -50.86 -92.28
CA PHE A 98 -21.37 -51.69 -91.48
C PHE A 98 -20.66 -52.97 -90.98
N GLN A 99 -19.71 -52.86 -90.04
CA GLN A 99 -19.22 -54.04 -89.32
C GLN A 99 -20.16 -54.39 -88.14
N TYR A 100 -20.81 -55.55 -88.21
CA TYR A 100 -21.62 -56.13 -87.13
C TYR A 100 -20.73 -56.81 -86.06
N ARG A 101 -20.89 -56.45 -84.77
CA ARG A 101 -20.31 -57.18 -83.61
C ARG A 101 -21.45 -57.88 -82.83
N PRO A 102 -21.36 -59.20 -82.53
CA PRO A 102 -22.43 -59.93 -81.85
C PRO A 102 -22.58 -59.55 -80.36
N ALA A 103 -23.82 -59.53 -79.86
CA ALA A 103 -24.20 -59.02 -78.53
C ALA A 103 -23.63 -59.80 -77.31
N VAL A 104 -23.14 -61.03 -77.50
CA VAL A 104 -22.77 -61.93 -76.39
C VAL A 104 -21.46 -61.51 -75.69
N GLU A 105 -20.50 -60.95 -76.44
CA GLU A 105 -19.22 -60.49 -75.86
C GLU A 105 -19.39 -59.22 -75.01
N SER A 106 -20.40 -58.39 -75.29
CA SER A 106 -20.71 -57.19 -74.51
C SER A 106 -21.30 -57.49 -73.13
N ALA A 107 -22.07 -58.59 -73.00
CA ALA A 107 -22.71 -58.95 -71.74
C ALA A 107 -21.70 -59.50 -70.71
N VAL A 108 -20.74 -60.31 -71.19
CA VAL A 108 -19.68 -60.90 -70.35
C VAL A 108 -18.72 -59.83 -69.82
N ALA A 109 -18.35 -58.85 -70.65
CA ALA A 109 -17.52 -57.72 -70.21
C ALA A 109 -18.24 -56.90 -69.11
N ALA A 110 -19.53 -56.62 -69.29
CA ALA A 110 -20.32 -55.90 -68.29
C ALA A 110 -20.48 -56.67 -66.97
N ASP A 111 -20.54 -58.01 -67.01
CA ASP A 111 -20.59 -58.85 -65.81
C ASP A 111 -19.23 -58.91 -65.08
N ALA A 112 -18.12 -58.94 -65.82
CA ALA A 112 -16.78 -58.89 -65.25
C ALA A 112 -16.52 -57.56 -64.51
N ASP A 113 -16.94 -56.43 -65.09
CA ASP A 113 -16.82 -55.11 -64.46
C ASP A 113 -17.68 -55.00 -63.19
N ARG A 114 -18.91 -55.55 -63.21
CA ARG A 114 -19.77 -55.64 -62.03
C ARG A 114 -19.16 -56.49 -60.92
N ALA A 115 -18.58 -57.63 -61.26
CA ALA A 115 -17.91 -58.50 -60.30
C ALA A 115 -16.67 -57.82 -59.67
N TYR A 116 -15.89 -57.08 -60.47
CA TYR A 116 -14.74 -56.34 -59.98
C TYR A 116 -15.16 -55.18 -59.06
N ALA A 117 -16.20 -54.43 -59.43
CA ALA A 117 -16.76 -53.37 -58.58
C ALA A 117 -17.30 -53.91 -57.25
N ALA A 118 -17.97 -55.07 -57.27
CA ALA A 118 -18.46 -55.74 -56.07
C ALA A 118 -17.31 -56.19 -55.15
N LEU A 119 -16.24 -56.74 -55.72
CA LEU A 119 -15.04 -57.12 -54.97
C LEU A 119 -14.38 -55.91 -54.30
N GLN A 120 -14.22 -54.80 -55.03
CA GLN A 120 -13.65 -53.56 -54.47
C GLN A 120 -14.55 -52.97 -53.37
N GLY A 121 -15.87 -53.03 -53.54
CA GLY A 121 -16.84 -52.66 -52.52
C GLY A 121 -16.70 -53.51 -51.25
N ALA A 122 -16.54 -54.83 -51.39
CA ALA A 122 -16.35 -55.74 -50.27
C ALA A 122 -15.04 -55.47 -49.51
N ILE A 123 -13.92 -55.27 -50.22
CA ILE A 123 -12.61 -54.95 -49.60
C ILE A 123 -12.68 -53.61 -48.85
N THR A 124 -13.36 -52.62 -49.41
CA THR A 124 -13.53 -51.30 -48.75
C THR A 124 -14.37 -51.41 -47.50
N ALA A 125 -15.47 -52.18 -47.54
CA ALA A 125 -16.32 -52.44 -46.39
C ALA A 125 -15.57 -53.20 -45.28
N GLU A 126 -14.76 -54.19 -45.64
CA GLU A 126 -13.92 -54.94 -44.69
C GLU A 126 -12.91 -54.02 -43.99
N ARG A 127 -12.22 -53.15 -44.74
CA ARG A 127 -11.28 -52.16 -44.17
C ARG A 127 -11.98 -51.17 -43.24
N ALA A 128 -13.16 -50.67 -43.62
CA ALA A 128 -13.95 -49.77 -42.79
C ALA A 128 -14.42 -50.45 -41.48
N ALA A 129 -14.81 -51.73 -41.56
CA ALA A 129 -15.17 -52.53 -40.40
C ALA A 129 -13.95 -52.77 -39.48
N ALA A 130 -12.78 -53.11 -40.03
CA ALA A 130 -11.56 -53.29 -39.27
C ALA A 130 -11.11 -51.99 -38.57
N GLN A 131 -11.22 -50.85 -39.24
CA GLN A 131 -10.91 -49.54 -38.66
C GLN A 131 -11.90 -49.18 -37.53
N SER A 132 -13.18 -49.46 -37.73
CA SER A 132 -14.22 -49.24 -36.70
C SER A 132 -14.00 -50.12 -35.48
N ALA A 133 -13.63 -51.39 -35.67
CA ALA A 133 -13.28 -52.31 -34.59
C ALA A 133 -12.05 -51.82 -33.80
N LYS A 134 -11.01 -51.32 -34.50
CA LYS A 134 -9.82 -50.75 -33.86
C LYS A 134 -10.16 -49.49 -33.05
N ALA A 135 -10.99 -48.59 -33.60
CA ALA A 135 -11.44 -47.39 -32.89
C ALA A 135 -12.27 -47.74 -31.65
N ALA A 136 -13.15 -48.74 -31.74
CA ALA A 136 -13.92 -49.24 -30.61
C ALA A 136 -13.02 -49.84 -29.52
N ALA A 137 -11.99 -50.60 -29.89
CA ALA A 137 -11.01 -51.14 -28.95
C ALA A 137 -10.23 -50.03 -28.23
N THR A 138 -9.74 -49.03 -28.97
CA THR A 138 -9.06 -47.87 -28.36
C THR A 138 -9.99 -47.05 -27.47
N ALA A 139 -11.25 -46.88 -27.85
CA ALA A 139 -12.24 -46.20 -27.01
C ALA A 139 -12.51 -46.97 -25.70
N ALA A 140 -12.57 -48.31 -25.76
CA ALA A 140 -12.74 -49.15 -24.58
C ALA A 140 -11.51 -49.10 -23.66
N GLU A 141 -10.29 -49.11 -24.21
CA GLU A 141 -9.05 -48.94 -23.44
C GLU A 141 -8.98 -47.56 -22.75
N ASN A 142 -9.33 -46.50 -23.47
CA ASN A 142 -9.37 -45.14 -22.91
C ASN A 142 -10.42 -44.99 -21.81
N ALA A 143 -11.61 -45.59 -21.98
CA ALA A 143 -12.64 -45.61 -20.95
C ALA A 143 -12.17 -46.35 -19.69
N ASN A 144 -11.51 -47.51 -19.86
CA ASN A 144 -10.94 -48.26 -18.75
C ASN A 144 -9.78 -47.52 -18.05
N ALA A 145 -8.95 -46.79 -18.79
CA ALA A 145 -7.90 -45.96 -18.23
C ALA A 145 -8.46 -44.80 -17.39
N ALA A 146 -9.56 -44.17 -17.84
CA ALA A 146 -10.23 -43.09 -17.12
C ALA A 146 -10.91 -43.56 -15.81
N LEU A 147 -11.29 -44.83 -15.72
CA LEU A 147 -11.92 -45.42 -14.53
C LEU A 147 -10.93 -45.79 -13.43
N ARG A 148 -9.61 -45.72 -13.66
CA ARG A 148 -8.60 -46.00 -12.63
C ARG A 148 -8.52 -44.83 -11.63
N PRO A 149 -9.04 -44.96 -10.39
CA PRO A 149 -8.95 -43.88 -9.42
C PRO A 149 -7.49 -43.66 -9.04
N THR A 150 -7.05 -42.41 -8.99
CA THR A 150 -5.81 -42.07 -8.28
C THR A 150 -6.00 -42.51 -6.82
N PRO A 151 -5.11 -43.34 -6.26
CA PRO A 151 -5.21 -43.74 -4.86
C PRO A 151 -5.33 -42.51 -3.96
N PRO A 152 -6.09 -42.58 -2.86
CA PRO A 152 -6.07 -41.53 -1.84
C PRO A 152 -4.64 -41.26 -1.42
N ALA A 153 -4.29 -40.00 -1.21
CA ALA A 153 -3.03 -39.67 -0.58
C ALA A 153 -2.97 -40.36 0.79
N SER A 154 -1.79 -40.86 1.15
CA SER A 154 -1.47 -41.36 2.49
C SER A 154 -0.17 -40.72 2.98
N ALA A 155 0.27 -41.05 4.20
CA ALA A 155 1.54 -40.55 4.72
C ALA A 155 2.76 -40.92 3.85
N THR A 156 2.66 -41.97 3.03
CA THR A 156 3.76 -42.49 2.21
C THR A 156 3.44 -42.60 0.71
N VAL A 157 2.18 -42.37 0.31
CA VAL A 157 1.73 -42.46 -1.10
C VAL A 157 1.16 -41.11 -1.51
N GLN A 158 1.72 -40.50 -2.55
CA GLN A 158 1.21 -39.24 -3.10
C GLN A 158 -0.11 -39.47 -3.86
N GLY A 159 -1.11 -38.62 -3.59
CA GLY A 159 -2.31 -38.49 -4.41
C GLY A 159 -2.23 -37.26 -5.32
N LYS A 160 -3.38 -36.69 -5.72
CA LYS A 160 -3.41 -35.40 -6.45
C LYS A 160 -2.97 -34.20 -5.59
N ILE A 161 -3.02 -34.35 -4.27
CA ILE A 161 -2.54 -33.40 -3.26
C ILE A 161 -1.65 -34.20 -2.29
N GLN A 162 -0.55 -33.61 -1.84
CA GLN A 162 0.38 -34.25 -0.92
C GLN A 162 -0.04 -34.04 0.55
N LEU A 163 -0.39 -35.12 1.26
CA LEU A 163 -0.75 -35.10 2.70
C LEU A 163 0.45 -35.04 3.65
N ALA A 164 1.67 -34.96 3.13
CA ALA A 164 2.89 -34.86 3.91
C ALA A 164 3.69 -33.67 3.39
N GLY A 165 3.57 -32.51 4.04
CA GLY A 165 4.31 -31.29 3.67
C GLY A 165 3.42 -30.04 3.71
N ASP A 166 2.30 -30.07 3.00
CA ASP A 166 1.34 -28.93 2.94
C ASP A 166 0.14 -29.13 3.87
N LEU A 167 -0.39 -30.36 3.90
CA LEU A 167 -1.49 -30.81 4.76
C LEU A 167 -1.00 -31.95 5.66
N THR A 168 -1.75 -32.27 6.71
CA THR A 168 -1.63 -33.46 7.56
C THR A 168 -3.00 -34.13 7.70
N GLY A 169 -3.11 -35.23 8.46
CA GLY A 169 -4.34 -36.00 8.61
C GLY A 169 -4.53 -37.03 7.49
N THR A 170 -5.78 -37.32 7.12
CA THR A 170 -6.10 -38.33 6.10
C THR A 170 -6.85 -37.71 4.94
N ALA A 171 -7.01 -38.45 3.83
CA ALA A 171 -7.82 -37.98 2.70
C ALA A 171 -9.29 -37.68 3.08
N ALA A 172 -9.83 -38.32 4.12
CA ALA A 172 -11.19 -38.09 4.60
C ALA A 172 -11.29 -36.93 5.60
N GLU A 173 -10.18 -36.59 6.26
CA GLU A 173 -10.11 -35.52 7.25
C GLU A 173 -8.78 -34.76 7.09
N PRO A 174 -8.68 -33.91 6.05
CA PRO A 174 -7.48 -33.15 5.78
C PRO A 174 -7.35 -32.01 6.79
N LYS A 175 -6.16 -31.85 7.36
CA LYS A 175 -5.82 -30.75 8.26
C LYS A 175 -4.73 -29.90 7.63
N VAL A 176 -4.87 -28.58 7.67
CA VAL A 176 -3.80 -27.67 7.22
C VAL A 176 -2.66 -27.73 8.23
N ILE A 177 -1.41 -27.79 7.76
CA ILE A 177 -0.24 -27.56 8.64
C ILE A 177 -0.14 -26.06 8.95
N THR A 178 -1.13 -25.53 9.66
CA THR A 178 -1.00 -24.29 10.41
C THR A 178 -0.54 -24.67 11.81
N ALA A 179 0.62 -24.16 12.23
CA ALA A 179 1.22 -24.37 13.56
C ALA A 179 0.88 -25.74 14.18
N GLY A 180 1.47 -26.78 13.58
CA GLY A 180 1.02 -28.16 13.64
C GLY A 180 0.60 -28.68 15.01
N ASP A 181 -0.44 -29.52 14.99
CA ASP A 181 -0.92 -30.33 16.13
C ASP A 181 0.19 -31.19 16.74
N VAL A 182 1.19 -31.58 15.94
CA VAL A 182 2.20 -32.57 16.34
C VAL A 182 3.61 -32.04 16.53
N ASP A 183 4.08 -31.02 15.79
CA ASP A 183 5.31 -30.27 16.11
C ASP A 183 5.72 -29.29 14.97
N PHE A 184 5.88 -28.01 15.32
CA PHE A 184 6.58 -26.93 14.58
C PHE A 184 5.96 -26.42 13.25
N SER A 185 5.95 -25.08 13.07
CA SER A 185 5.50 -24.41 11.84
C SER A 185 6.60 -23.69 11.07
N ILE A 186 7.86 -23.79 11.46
CA ILE A 186 8.94 -23.09 10.77
C ILE A 186 10.19 -23.98 10.67
N HIS A 187 10.35 -24.61 9.50
CA HIS A 187 11.47 -25.46 9.02
C HIS A 187 11.63 -26.88 9.60
N HIS A 188 11.76 -27.84 8.67
CA HIS A 188 11.96 -29.29 8.89
C HIS A 188 13.40 -29.66 9.35
N ASP A 189 14.40 -28.81 9.10
CA ASP A 189 15.82 -29.24 9.12
C ASP A 189 16.65 -28.81 10.33
N ALA A 190 16.06 -28.43 11.46
CA ALA A 190 16.84 -28.15 12.67
C ALA A 190 16.14 -28.57 13.96
N PRO A 191 16.83 -29.21 14.92
CA PRO A 191 16.31 -29.45 16.26
C PRO A 191 16.28 -28.10 16.99
N ARG A 192 15.23 -27.30 16.78
CA ARG A 192 15.08 -25.98 17.37
C ARG A 192 13.72 -25.85 18.02
N ALA A 193 13.77 -25.43 19.27
CA ALA A 193 12.67 -25.35 20.21
C ALA A 193 11.43 -24.65 19.65
N ALA A 194 10.26 -25.16 20.07
CA ALA A 194 8.92 -24.75 19.66
C ALA A 194 8.74 -23.24 19.58
N PHE A 195 8.40 -22.73 18.40
CA PHE A 195 8.10 -21.30 18.23
C PHE A 195 6.60 -21.04 18.18
N VAL A 196 5.78 -21.85 17.47
CA VAL A 196 4.31 -21.70 17.43
C VAL A 196 3.62 -23.06 17.38
N LYS A 197 2.64 -23.30 18.27
CA LYS A 197 1.80 -24.51 18.35
C LYS A 197 0.34 -24.13 18.58
N THR A 198 -0.60 -24.75 17.86
CA THR A 198 -2.02 -24.66 18.22
C THR A 198 -2.33 -25.63 19.36
N ARG A 199 -3.00 -25.16 20.41
CA ARG A 199 -3.42 -25.97 21.57
C ARG A 199 -4.73 -26.70 21.26
N ALA A 200 -5.03 -27.72 22.05
CA ALA A 200 -6.26 -28.50 21.93
C ALA A 200 -7.55 -27.68 22.14
N ASP A 201 -7.46 -26.48 22.73
CA ASP A 201 -8.55 -25.52 22.90
C ASP A 201 -8.70 -24.52 21.73
N GLY A 202 -7.92 -24.69 20.66
CA GLY A 202 -7.92 -23.83 19.49
C GLY A 202 -7.09 -22.55 19.61
N GLN A 203 -6.42 -22.32 20.74
CA GLN A 203 -5.55 -21.14 20.92
C GLN A 203 -4.15 -21.37 20.32
N ILE A 204 -3.48 -20.30 19.90
CA ILE A 204 -2.10 -20.34 19.44
C ILE A 204 -1.15 -20.09 20.62
N ALA A 205 -0.29 -21.05 20.92
CA ALA A 205 0.79 -20.95 21.89
C ALA A 205 2.11 -20.62 21.20
N ILE A 206 2.75 -19.54 21.64
CA ILE A 206 4.12 -19.18 21.25
C ILE A 206 5.04 -19.45 22.45
N THR A 207 5.89 -20.46 22.34
CA THR A 207 6.90 -20.75 23.38
C THR A 207 8.15 -19.92 23.07
N THR A 208 8.65 -19.19 24.07
CA THR A 208 9.76 -18.25 23.89
C THR A 208 10.96 -18.66 24.76
N PRO A 209 11.80 -19.61 24.32
CA PRO A 209 12.95 -20.02 25.14
C PRO A 209 13.98 -18.88 25.31
N SER A 210 14.13 -17.96 24.35
CA SER A 210 14.94 -16.74 24.50
C SER A 210 14.65 -15.76 23.35
N ILE A 211 14.07 -14.60 23.63
CA ILE A 211 13.98 -13.52 22.64
C ILE A 211 15.30 -12.76 22.64
N VAL A 212 16.13 -13.01 21.62
CA VAL A 212 17.49 -12.45 21.51
C VAL A 212 17.66 -11.53 20.30
N LYS A 213 16.63 -11.37 19.45
CA LYS A 213 16.65 -10.47 18.30
C LYS A 213 15.31 -9.73 18.15
N PRO A 214 15.30 -8.49 17.60
CA PRO A 214 14.07 -7.69 17.43
C PRO A 214 12.96 -8.34 16.60
N ALA A 215 13.31 -9.26 15.70
CA ALA A 215 12.34 -9.92 14.82
C ALA A 215 11.64 -11.15 15.44
N HIS A 216 11.94 -11.52 16.69
CA HIS A 216 11.30 -12.66 17.34
C HIS A 216 9.86 -12.30 17.74
N ALA A 217 8.89 -13.17 17.43
CA ALA A 217 7.55 -13.03 17.96
C ALA A 217 7.52 -13.34 19.47
N THR A 218 6.70 -12.59 20.20
CA THR A 218 6.60 -12.65 21.66
C THR A 218 5.14 -12.84 22.05
N ASN A 219 4.83 -13.72 23.00
CA ASN A 219 3.47 -13.77 23.55
C ASN A 219 3.24 -12.62 24.54
N LYS A 220 1.98 -12.24 24.78
CA LYS A 220 1.64 -11.13 25.69
C LYS A 220 2.14 -11.37 27.11
N ASP A 221 2.11 -12.60 27.62
CA ASP A 221 2.64 -12.94 28.95
C ASP A 221 4.17 -12.72 29.03
N TYR A 222 4.91 -13.01 27.96
CA TYR A 222 6.32 -12.66 27.83
C TYR A 222 6.48 -11.15 27.72
N VAL A 223 5.68 -10.42 26.95
CA VAL A 223 5.79 -8.94 26.90
C VAL A 223 5.48 -8.33 28.25
N ASP A 224 4.49 -8.84 28.98
CA ASP A 224 4.10 -8.37 30.31
C ASP A 224 5.11 -8.79 31.40
N LYS A 225 5.78 -9.95 31.27
CA LYS A 225 6.84 -10.42 32.20
C LYS A 225 8.25 -9.92 31.84
N ALA A 226 8.53 -9.76 30.56
CA ALA A 226 9.71 -9.07 30.06
C ALA A 226 9.55 -7.59 30.30
N ASP A 227 8.34 -7.03 30.35
CA ASP A 227 8.08 -5.74 30.96
C ASP A 227 8.67 -5.71 32.37
N ASN A 228 8.45 -6.73 33.20
CA ASN A 228 9.10 -6.78 34.52
C ASN A 228 10.63 -6.99 34.51
N LYS A 229 11.27 -7.28 33.37
CA LYS A 229 12.75 -7.39 33.24
C LYS A 229 13.40 -6.36 32.28
N LEU A 230 12.60 -5.60 31.52
CA LEU A 230 12.99 -4.71 30.42
C LEU A 230 12.19 -3.38 30.41
N ARG A 231 11.44 -3.09 31.47
CA ARG A 231 11.20 -1.73 31.97
C ARG A 231 12.36 -1.41 32.94
N LEU A 232 13.05 -0.27 33.00
CA LEU A 232 12.79 1.07 32.48
C LEU A 232 11.28 1.38 32.43
N GLU A 233 10.70 1.31 33.63
CA GLU A 233 9.29 1.40 33.99
C GLU A 233 8.51 2.39 33.11
N LYS A 234 7.59 1.89 32.29
CA LYS A 234 6.31 2.61 32.19
C LYS A 234 5.76 2.55 33.61
N ALA A 235 5.83 3.70 34.26
CA ALA A 235 5.40 3.94 35.63
C ALA A 235 4.14 3.14 35.96
N ASP A 236 4.18 2.42 37.09
CA ASP A 236 2.97 1.93 37.73
C ASP A 236 1.98 3.09 37.89
N LYS A 237 0.67 2.77 37.94
CA LYS A 237 -0.41 3.77 38.14
C LYS A 237 -0.09 4.71 39.32
N GLU A 238 0.68 4.21 40.29
CA GLU A 238 1.39 4.98 41.29
C GLU A 238 2.80 4.40 41.43
N HIS A 239 3.85 5.22 41.32
CA HIS A 239 5.23 4.86 41.62
C HIS A 239 5.83 5.88 42.59
N THR A 240 6.87 5.48 43.32
CA THR A 240 7.59 6.35 44.26
C THR A 240 8.97 6.67 43.71
N HIS A 241 9.37 7.94 43.81
CA HIS A 241 10.75 8.35 43.57
C HIS A 241 11.50 8.41 44.89
N GLN A 242 12.75 7.95 44.89
CA GLN A 242 13.66 8.27 45.98
C GLN A 242 14.18 9.70 45.80
N LEU A 243 14.56 10.35 46.89
CA LEU A 243 15.10 11.72 46.84
C LEU A 243 16.31 11.85 45.90
N ARG A 244 17.10 10.76 45.76
CA ARG A 244 18.25 10.67 44.85
C ARG A 244 17.89 10.71 43.37
N ASP A 245 16.63 10.46 43.01
CA ASP A 245 16.16 10.44 41.63
C ASP A 245 15.87 11.88 41.12
N ILE A 246 15.81 12.86 42.03
CA ILE A 246 15.59 14.27 41.71
C ILE A 246 16.96 14.92 41.44
N GLN A 247 17.31 15.08 40.16
CA GLN A 247 18.58 15.66 39.69
C GLN A 247 18.38 17.07 39.13
N GLY A 248 19.45 17.88 39.05
CA GLY A 248 19.44 19.19 38.38
C GLY A 248 18.81 20.36 39.18
N LEU A 249 18.62 20.19 40.50
CA LEU A 249 18.12 21.25 41.36
C LEU A 249 19.17 22.39 41.52
N PRO A 250 18.75 23.67 41.60
CA PRO A 250 19.66 24.80 41.83
C PRO A 250 20.39 24.70 43.18
N ALA A 251 21.68 25.01 43.19
CA ALA A 251 22.52 25.04 44.40
C ALA A 251 22.18 26.25 45.29
N ALA A 252 21.04 26.19 45.97
CA ALA A 252 20.70 27.14 47.03
C ALA A 252 20.56 26.34 48.33
N ALA A 253 21.60 26.39 49.17
CA ALA A 253 21.67 25.64 50.42
C ALA A 253 20.83 26.32 51.51
N SER A 254 19.84 25.62 52.08
CA SER A 254 19.29 25.97 53.39
C SER A 254 20.24 25.47 54.49
N THR A 255 20.18 26.06 55.68
CA THR A 255 21.01 25.70 56.85
C THR A 255 20.79 24.28 57.40
N PHE A 256 19.79 23.55 56.90
CA PHE A 256 19.55 22.13 57.20
C PHE A 256 20.13 21.16 56.17
N LEU A 257 20.77 21.69 55.13
CA LEU A 257 21.47 20.90 54.12
C LEU A 257 22.98 21.02 54.33
N THR A 258 23.65 19.86 54.32
CA THR A 258 25.12 19.80 54.18
C THR A 258 25.53 20.65 52.95
N PRO A 259 26.62 21.44 52.99
CA PRO A 259 27.05 22.19 51.82
C PRO A 259 27.11 21.30 50.57
N GLY A 260 26.30 21.63 49.56
CA GLY A 260 26.22 20.88 48.30
C GLY A 260 24.90 20.15 48.01
N GLN A 261 23.88 20.23 48.88
CA GLN A 261 22.53 19.74 48.56
C GLN A 261 21.61 20.90 48.14
N ALA A 262 20.80 20.66 47.11
CA ALA A 262 20.04 21.67 46.37
C ALA A 262 18.59 21.86 46.87
N SER A 263 17.97 23.00 46.56
CA SER A 263 16.72 23.48 47.19
C SER A 263 15.46 22.76 46.71
N LEU A 264 15.04 21.74 47.46
CA LEU A 264 13.67 21.25 47.53
C LEU A 264 13.01 21.84 48.78
N MET A 265 11.69 22.07 48.81
CA MET A 265 10.99 22.25 50.09
C MET A 265 11.20 20.98 50.92
N ILE A 266 11.91 21.08 52.03
CA ILE A 266 12.14 19.93 52.90
C ILE A 266 11.02 19.91 53.92
N ARG A 267 10.40 18.75 54.11
CA ARG A 267 9.49 18.53 55.22
C ARG A 267 10.19 17.71 56.29
N SER A 268 10.26 18.20 57.52
CA SER A 268 10.74 17.41 58.66
C SER A 268 9.79 16.25 58.95
N ASP A 269 10.28 15.26 59.68
CA ASP A 269 9.50 14.17 60.27
C ASP A 269 8.38 14.65 61.21
N THR A 270 8.55 15.84 61.80
CA THR A 270 7.55 16.56 62.60
C THR A 270 6.57 17.39 61.76
N GLY A 271 6.68 17.36 60.43
CA GLY A 271 5.73 17.97 59.51
C GLY A 271 5.99 19.44 59.16
N HIS A 272 7.06 20.04 59.69
CA HIS A 272 7.48 21.41 59.36
C HIS A 272 8.06 21.46 57.95
N ALA A 273 7.68 22.47 57.16
CA ALA A 273 8.29 22.71 55.86
C ALA A 273 9.32 23.84 55.97
N ASP A 274 10.50 23.65 55.39
CA ASP A 274 11.56 24.64 55.37
C ASP A 274 12.17 24.85 53.98
N ILE A 275 12.65 26.07 53.76
CA ILE A 275 13.28 26.55 52.53
C ILE A 275 14.43 27.51 52.87
N VAL A 276 15.35 27.67 51.93
CA VAL A 276 16.44 28.65 52.04
C VAL A 276 15.91 30.10 52.15
N ASP A 277 16.72 30.98 52.77
CA ASP A 277 16.42 32.40 52.84
C ASP A 277 16.19 33.02 51.44
N PRO A 278 15.20 33.91 51.29
CA PRO A 278 14.95 34.58 50.02
C PRO A 278 16.08 35.56 49.67
N VAL A 279 16.54 35.54 48.42
CA VAL A 279 17.62 36.42 47.90
C VAL A 279 17.06 37.50 46.99
N THR A 280 15.97 37.22 46.29
CA THR A 280 15.25 38.17 45.43
C THR A 280 13.80 38.28 45.85
N ALA A 281 13.12 39.35 45.41
CA ALA A 281 11.72 39.61 45.77
C ALA A 281 10.72 38.57 45.26
N THR A 282 11.11 37.71 44.30
CA THR A 282 10.27 36.64 43.76
C THR A 282 10.44 35.31 44.50
N HIS A 283 11.34 35.23 45.49
CA HIS A 283 11.53 34.03 46.29
C HIS A 283 10.45 33.91 47.38
N ILE A 284 10.10 32.68 47.74
CA ILE A 284 9.28 32.40 48.91
C ILE A 284 10.11 32.71 50.16
N ALA A 285 9.50 33.40 51.15
CA ALA A 285 10.17 33.71 52.41
C ALA A 285 9.92 32.63 53.46
N ASN A 286 10.97 32.18 54.16
CA ASN A 286 10.82 31.34 55.35
C ASN A 286 10.48 32.19 56.60
N LYS A 287 10.00 31.53 57.66
CA LYS A 287 9.58 32.21 58.89
C LYS A 287 10.74 32.94 59.58
N GLY A 288 11.95 32.38 59.57
CA GLY A 288 13.13 33.00 60.18
C GLY A 288 13.50 34.34 59.54
N TYR A 289 13.45 34.41 58.21
CA TYR A 289 13.64 35.64 57.44
C TYR A 289 12.56 36.67 57.80
N VAL A 290 11.28 36.28 57.79
CA VAL A 290 10.16 37.18 58.11
C VAL A 290 10.27 37.71 59.53
N ASP A 291 10.53 36.85 60.52
CA ASP A 291 10.70 37.25 61.92
C ASP A 291 11.89 38.23 62.08
N THR A 292 12.98 38.01 61.34
CA THR A 292 14.15 38.91 61.33
C THR A 292 13.78 40.28 60.76
N LYS A 293 13.05 40.33 59.65
CA LYS A 293 12.57 41.60 59.06
C LYS A 293 11.55 42.31 59.94
N ILE A 294 10.67 41.58 60.61
CA ILE A 294 9.76 42.15 61.61
C ILE A 294 10.55 42.75 62.79
N LYS A 295 11.59 42.07 63.28
CA LYS A 295 12.47 42.62 64.33
C LYS A 295 13.19 43.88 63.87
N GLU A 296 13.71 43.92 62.64
CA GLU A 296 14.32 45.13 62.06
C GLU A 296 13.32 46.30 62.03
N VAL A 297 12.07 46.05 61.64
CA VAL A 297 11.00 47.06 61.65
C VAL A 297 10.65 47.49 63.07
N ASN A 298 10.47 46.55 64.00
CA ASN A 298 10.12 46.86 65.39
C ASN A 298 11.25 47.60 66.13
N ARG A 299 12.52 47.34 65.80
CA ARG A 299 13.66 48.12 66.31
C ARG A 299 13.64 49.58 65.88
N ARG A 300 12.91 49.93 64.81
CA ARG A 300 12.68 51.34 64.44
C ARG A 300 11.61 52.01 65.30
N LEU A 301 10.77 51.24 66.01
CA LEU A 301 9.78 51.74 66.96
C LEU A 301 10.32 51.81 68.39
N ASP A 302 11.26 50.92 68.76
CA ASP A 302 11.95 50.96 70.04
C ASP A 302 13.12 51.95 69.97
N VAL A 303 13.18 52.94 70.88
CA VAL A 303 14.26 53.93 70.83
C VAL A 303 15.52 53.31 71.45
N PRO A 304 16.62 53.16 70.69
CA PRO A 304 17.86 52.58 71.19
C PRO A 304 18.32 53.30 72.47
N GLU A 305 18.94 52.57 73.41
CA GLU A 305 19.43 53.17 74.67
C GLU A 305 20.42 54.31 74.41
N GLU A 306 21.20 54.22 73.33
CA GLU A 306 22.06 55.32 72.88
C GLU A 306 21.26 56.59 72.53
N ASP A 307 20.05 56.47 72.01
CA ASP A 307 19.19 57.58 71.61
C ASP A 307 18.24 58.03 72.73
N MET A 308 18.58 57.69 73.97
CA MET A 308 17.90 58.14 75.18
C MET A 308 18.89 58.67 76.22
N VAL A 309 18.53 59.76 76.89
CA VAL A 309 19.25 60.29 78.07
C VAL A 309 18.27 60.39 79.22
N ARG A 310 18.63 59.83 80.38
CA ARG A 310 17.84 59.91 81.60
C ARG A 310 18.65 60.60 82.69
N TRP A 311 18.07 61.62 83.31
CA TRP A 311 18.61 62.32 84.46
C TRP A 311 17.59 62.34 85.60
N ASP A 312 18.03 62.75 86.79
CA ASP A 312 17.21 62.85 88.01
C ASP A 312 16.36 61.56 88.24
N ASP A 313 17.01 60.40 88.27
CA ASP A 313 16.38 59.06 88.42
C ASP A 313 15.24 58.76 87.43
N GLY A 314 15.30 59.35 86.23
CA GLY A 314 14.28 59.20 85.19
C GLY A 314 13.19 60.26 85.23
N GLY A 315 13.30 61.25 86.12
CA GLY A 315 12.46 62.44 86.15
C GLY A 315 12.70 63.38 84.96
N ILE A 316 13.85 63.30 84.29
CA ILE A 316 14.08 64.03 83.03
C ILE A 316 14.57 63.05 81.97
N VAL A 317 13.84 62.99 80.85
CA VAL A 317 14.13 62.05 79.75
C VAL A 317 14.21 62.79 78.43
N PHE A 318 15.29 62.58 77.70
CA PHE A 318 15.43 63.02 76.31
C PHE A 318 15.46 61.80 75.40
N THR A 319 14.62 61.80 74.37
CA THR A 319 14.50 60.68 73.45
C THR A 319 14.60 61.20 72.03
N ARG A 320 15.56 60.68 71.27
CA ARG A 320 15.77 61.03 69.87
C ARG A 320 15.09 60.01 68.97
N ILE A 321 14.21 60.48 68.08
CA ILE A 321 13.57 59.67 67.04
C ILE A 321 13.79 60.39 65.71
N GLY A 322 14.71 59.85 64.90
CA GLY A 322 15.16 60.53 63.69
C GLY A 322 15.73 61.92 63.99
N ALA A 323 15.16 62.96 63.39
CA ALA A 323 15.55 64.36 63.59
C ALA A 323 14.90 65.02 64.81
N MET A 324 13.94 64.37 65.46
CA MET A 324 13.15 64.94 66.55
C MET A 324 13.76 64.53 67.89
N VAL A 325 13.85 65.47 68.81
CA VAL A 325 14.18 65.20 70.22
C VAL A 325 12.98 65.56 71.07
N TRP A 326 12.46 64.57 71.78
CA TRP A 326 11.42 64.73 72.79
C TRP A 326 12.08 64.91 74.15
N ALA A 327 11.71 65.97 74.86
CA ALA A 327 12.16 66.27 76.20
C ALA A 327 10.98 66.13 77.15
N VAL A 328 11.07 65.21 78.10
CA VAL A 328 10.06 64.98 79.13
C VAL A 328 10.65 65.39 80.48
N VAL A 329 9.89 66.17 81.22
CA VAL A 329 10.22 66.60 82.58
C VAL A 329 9.10 66.16 83.49
N GLY A 330 9.43 65.41 84.54
CA GLY A 330 8.53 64.91 85.55
C GLY A 330 9.17 65.05 86.93
N ALA A 331 8.46 65.70 87.84
CA ALA A 331 8.89 65.94 89.22
C ALA A 331 10.24 66.68 89.38
N ALA A 332 10.70 67.41 88.36
CA ALA A 332 12.01 68.06 88.42
C ALA A 332 11.96 69.38 89.22
N ALA A 333 12.87 69.52 90.20
CA ALA A 333 13.05 70.77 90.95
C ALA A 333 13.79 71.85 90.14
N ALA A 334 13.73 73.10 90.61
CA ALA A 334 14.40 74.22 89.95
C ALA A 334 15.94 74.08 89.95
N GLY A 335 16.59 74.61 88.92
CA GLY A 335 18.04 74.65 88.78
C GLY A 335 18.56 74.09 87.46
N VAL A 336 19.88 74.17 87.28
CA VAL A 336 20.59 73.57 86.14
C VAL A 336 20.69 72.06 86.34
N LYS A 337 20.29 71.30 85.33
CA LYS A 337 20.17 69.83 85.38
C LYS A 337 21.36 69.11 84.78
N GLY A 338 22.00 69.72 83.79
CA GLY A 338 23.14 69.13 83.12
C GLY A 338 23.32 69.69 81.72
N THR A 339 24.24 69.08 80.98
CA THR A 339 24.50 69.41 79.58
C THR A 339 24.26 68.19 78.71
N LEU A 340 23.41 68.35 77.70
CA LEU A 340 23.07 67.30 76.75
C LEU A 340 24.29 66.88 75.91
N PRO A 341 24.42 65.59 75.56
CA PRO A 341 25.37 65.16 74.55
C PRO A 341 25.09 65.86 73.21
N PRO A 342 26.11 66.12 72.37
CA PRO A 342 25.97 66.85 71.10
C PRO A 342 24.83 66.37 70.21
N LYS A 343 24.57 65.05 70.16
CA LYS A 343 23.52 64.45 69.33
C LYS A 343 22.08 64.79 69.75
N PHE A 344 21.88 65.36 70.93
CA PHE A 344 20.59 65.85 71.41
C PHE A 344 20.49 67.38 71.38
N ARG A 345 21.55 68.13 71.09
CA ARG A 345 21.50 69.60 71.28
C ARG A 345 20.65 70.28 70.20
N PRO A 346 19.86 71.32 70.54
CA PRO A 346 19.25 72.19 69.54
C PRO A 346 20.33 72.83 68.64
N PRO A 347 20.15 72.86 67.31
CA PRO A 347 21.21 73.24 66.36
C PRO A 347 21.40 74.75 66.24
N HIS A 348 20.34 75.55 66.40
CA HIS A 348 20.33 76.95 65.97
C HIS A 348 19.81 77.93 67.01
N ARG A 349 19.06 77.47 68.01
CA ARG A 349 18.43 78.33 69.02
C ARG A 349 18.19 77.57 70.30
N ASP A 350 18.03 78.32 71.37
CA ASP A 350 17.54 77.80 72.64
C ASP A 350 16.07 77.38 72.47
N VAL A 351 15.67 76.35 73.21
CA VAL A 351 14.34 75.77 73.19
C VAL A 351 13.75 75.87 74.58
N ASP A 352 12.59 76.49 74.67
CA ASP A 352 11.81 76.60 75.90
C ASP A 352 10.48 75.90 75.75
N PHE A 353 10.04 75.21 76.80
CA PHE A 353 8.67 74.71 76.89
C PHE A 353 8.14 74.84 78.31
N PHE A 354 6.82 75.07 78.41
CA PHE A 354 6.15 75.27 79.68
C PHE A 354 6.02 73.97 80.46
N LEU A 355 6.12 74.11 81.78
CA LEU A 355 5.89 73.06 82.76
C LEU A 355 4.72 73.45 83.66
N THR A 356 3.94 72.46 84.05
CA THR A 356 2.93 72.59 85.09
C THR A 356 3.53 72.23 86.44
N SER A 357 3.11 72.90 87.51
CA SER A 357 3.46 72.55 88.89
C SER A 357 2.19 72.17 89.66
N PRO A 358 2.05 70.91 90.11
CA PRO A 358 0.91 70.46 90.89
C PRO A 358 0.73 71.23 92.20
N GLU A 359 1.82 71.70 92.80
CA GLU A 359 1.82 72.44 94.07
C GLU A 359 1.22 73.85 93.91
N LYS A 360 1.37 74.46 92.73
CA LYS A 360 0.79 75.77 92.42
C LYS A 360 0.46 75.90 90.93
N ARG A 361 -0.73 75.42 90.55
CA ARG A 361 -1.18 75.36 89.15
C ARG A 361 -1.27 76.72 88.43
N SER A 362 -1.40 77.82 89.18
CA SER A 362 -1.42 79.18 88.63
C SER A 362 -0.03 79.76 88.34
N ALA A 363 1.04 79.08 88.76
CA ALA A 363 2.42 79.50 88.55
C ALA A 363 3.10 78.51 87.59
N PRO A 364 3.21 78.82 86.28
CA PRO A 364 3.88 77.95 85.34
C PRO A 364 5.39 77.89 85.64
N GLY A 365 5.98 76.73 85.34
CA GLY A 365 7.41 76.59 85.16
C GLY A 365 7.78 76.57 83.68
N TRP A 366 9.08 76.50 83.42
CA TRP A 366 9.61 76.25 82.08
C TRP A 366 10.91 75.45 82.17
N CYS A 367 11.15 74.68 81.13
CA CYS A 367 12.43 74.04 80.88
C CYS A 367 13.11 74.75 79.71
N THR A 368 14.34 75.21 79.93
CA THR A 368 15.19 75.83 78.91
C THR A 368 16.29 74.86 78.52
N ILE A 369 16.45 74.63 77.23
CA ILE A 369 17.54 73.87 76.62
C ILE A 369 18.30 74.82 75.70
N THR A 370 19.50 75.20 76.09
CA THR A 370 20.35 76.08 75.27
C THR A 370 20.89 75.36 74.04
N LYS A 371 21.34 76.11 73.02
CA LYS A 371 22.04 75.54 71.85
C LYS A 371 23.32 74.77 72.24
N GLU A 372 23.99 75.16 73.33
CA GLU A 372 25.12 74.41 73.91
C GLU A 372 24.69 73.13 74.64
N GLY A 373 23.38 72.89 74.80
CA GLY A 373 22.80 71.70 75.42
C GLY A 373 22.58 71.82 76.92
N VAL A 374 22.84 72.98 77.54
CA VAL A 374 22.57 73.18 78.97
C VAL A 374 21.07 73.17 79.20
N VAL A 375 20.62 72.31 80.12
CA VAL A 375 19.22 72.15 80.50
C VAL A 375 18.99 72.76 81.88
N SER A 376 17.97 73.60 82.01
CA SER A 376 17.56 74.16 83.30
C SER A 376 16.05 74.17 83.46
N VAL A 377 15.60 74.00 84.69
CA VAL A 377 14.18 74.06 85.08
C VAL A 377 13.98 75.25 86.00
N ASN A 378 12.97 76.07 85.74
CA ASN A 378 12.68 77.26 86.54
C ASN A 378 11.17 77.43 86.72
N PHE A 379 10.79 78.20 87.74
CA PHE A 379 9.39 78.50 88.05
C PHE A 379 9.16 80.00 88.18
N SER A 380 7.97 80.44 87.80
CA SER A 380 7.53 81.84 87.93
C SER A 380 7.29 82.25 89.39
N ASP A 381 7.13 81.29 90.30
CA ASP A 381 6.84 81.54 91.71
C ASP A 381 7.57 80.52 92.61
N PRO A 382 8.22 80.96 93.71
CA PRO A 382 8.96 80.06 94.61
C PRO A 382 8.12 78.96 95.29
N ALA A 383 6.78 79.11 95.33
CA ALA A 383 5.90 78.08 95.88
C ALA A 383 5.69 76.89 94.92
N ALA A 384 5.99 77.04 93.63
CA ALA A 384 6.06 75.93 92.68
C ALA A 384 7.41 75.22 92.82
N LYS A 385 7.38 73.95 93.25
CA LYS A 385 8.60 73.21 93.61
C LYS A 385 9.03 72.19 92.57
N THR A 386 8.08 71.57 91.87
CA THR A 386 8.37 70.56 90.85
C THR A 386 7.60 70.82 89.55
N GLY A 387 8.24 70.48 88.44
CA GLY A 387 7.75 70.73 87.09
C GLY A 387 7.39 69.44 86.35
N TYR A 388 6.28 69.47 85.63
CA TYR A 388 5.78 68.38 84.79
C TYR A 388 5.37 68.92 83.43
N GLY A 389 5.94 68.36 82.37
CA GLY A 389 5.62 68.75 81.02
C GLY A 389 6.51 68.06 80.00
N MET A 390 6.23 68.34 78.73
CA MET A 390 7.01 67.82 77.63
C MET A 390 7.18 68.88 76.56
N GLY A 391 8.33 68.85 75.90
CA GLY A 391 8.65 69.67 74.76
C GLY A 391 9.25 68.82 73.65
N MET A 392 9.29 69.39 72.45
CA MET A 392 9.91 68.75 71.30
C MET A 392 10.63 69.81 70.49
N TYR A 393 11.81 69.47 69.99
CA TYR A 393 12.51 70.27 69.01
C TYR A 393 13.12 69.38 67.93
N ILE A 394 13.40 70.01 66.79
CA ILE A 394 13.96 69.34 65.62
C ILE A 394 15.42 69.74 65.53
N ARG A 395 16.30 68.75 65.41
CA ARG A 395 17.75 68.95 65.34
C ARG A 395 18.22 69.27 63.93
N ASP A 396 17.51 68.81 62.90
CA ASP A 396 17.85 69.10 61.50
C ASP A 396 16.72 68.67 60.55
N PHE A 397 16.36 69.52 59.59
CA PHE A 397 15.46 69.18 58.48
C PHE A 397 16.28 69.22 57.17
N ALA A 398 17.43 68.55 57.13
CA ALA A 398 17.97 68.15 55.84
C ALA A 398 17.10 67.00 55.31
N ILE A 399 16.00 67.36 54.64
CA ILE A 399 15.49 66.53 53.56
C ILE A 399 16.48 66.79 52.43
N ASP A 400 17.44 65.89 52.25
CA ASP A 400 18.11 65.76 50.96
C ASP A 400 17.15 65.12 49.95
#